data_AF-A0A0R2JJ15-F1
#
_entry.id   AF-A0A0R2JJ15-F1
#
_cell.length_a   1.000
_cell.length_b   1.000
_cell.length_c   1.000
_cell.angle_alpha   90.00
_cell.angle_beta   90.00
_cell.angle_gamma   90.00
#
_symmetry.space_group_name_H-M   'P 1'
#
loop_
_entity.id
_entity.type
_entity.pdbx_description
1 polymer ?
#
loop_
_entity_poly.entity_id
_entity_poly.type
_entity_poly.pdbx_seq_one_letter_code
_entity_poly.pdbx_strand_id
1 'polypeptide(L)'
;MGLVLLDLKSSYGILFLRSLLKLLIANAGINDYIGLPMNILGYMLLLFVLNWCLQQKNWRPWMRHTTALIFGTFSLTIAMILLNYLYALPLYAQFANFNIRQIFGVWNYLLVMVVPFNLLEGVILIGLSLVLLPAIQRIVRRVN
;
A
#
# COMPACT_ATOMS: atom_id res chain seq x y z
N MET A 1 7.58 0.47 -8.67
CA MET A 1 8.17 0.15 -9.98
C MET A 1 7.25 0.48 -11.15
N GLY A 2 6.10 -0.21 -11.29
CA GLY A 2 5.18 0.00 -12.42
C GLY A 2 4.81 1.46 -12.68
N LEU A 3 4.65 2.26 -11.61
CA LEU A 3 4.26 3.67 -11.72
C LEU A 3 5.28 4.54 -12.46
N VAL A 4 6.56 4.29 -12.21
CA VAL A 4 7.65 5.11 -12.75
C VAL A 4 8.10 4.61 -14.12
N LEU A 5 7.91 3.31 -14.40
CA LEU A 5 8.32 2.70 -15.66
C LEU A 5 7.23 2.75 -16.74
N LEU A 6 5.96 2.67 -16.35
CA LEU A 6 4.81 2.67 -17.24
C LEU A 6 4.00 3.94 -17.01
N ASP A 7 3.05 3.90 -16.08
CA ASP A 7 2.15 4.98 -15.71
C ASP A 7 1.24 4.55 -14.54
N LEU A 8 0.40 5.48 -14.05
CA LEU A 8 -0.50 5.23 -12.93
C LEU A 8 -1.59 4.19 -13.26
N LYS A 9 -2.15 4.20 -14.49
CA LYS A 9 -3.22 3.25 -14.86
C LYS A 9 -2.68 1.83 -14.94
N SER A 10 -1.53 1.66 -15.58
CA SER A 10 -0.85 0.36 -15.62
C SER A 10 -0.49 -0.15 -14.23
N SER A 11 -0.14 0.74 -13.31
CA SER A 11 0.16 0.37 -11.92
C SER A 11 -1.05 -0.16 -11.17
N TYR A 12 -2.22 0.44 -11.36
CA TYR A 12 -3.47 -0.09 -10.82
C TYR A 12 -3.82 -1.44 -11.45
N GLY A 13 -3.57 -1.61 -12.75
CA GLY A 13 -3.72 -2.91 -13.43
C GLY A 13 -2.82 -4.00 -12.82
N ILE A 14 -1.54 -3.70 -12.59
CA ILE A 14 -0.59 -4.62 -11.94
C ILE A 14 -1.06 -4.97 -10.52
N LEU A 15 -1.51 -3.97 -9.75
CA LEU A 15 -2.03 -4.18 -8.39
C LEU A 15 -3.25 -5.10 -8.39
N PHE A 16 -4.19 -4.86 -9.31
CA PHE A 16 -5.39 -5.67 -9.45
C PHE A 16 -5.06 -7.10 -9.86
N LEU A 17 -4.21 -7.26 -10.89
CA LEU A 17 -3.76 -8.57 -11.36
C LEU A 17 -3.05 -9.36 -10.24
N ARG A 18 -2.14 -8.71 -9.50
CA ARG A 18 -1.47 -9.31 -8.33
C ARG A 18 -2.50 -9.81 -7.32
N SER A 19 -3.50 -8.99 -7.01
CA SER A 19 -4.50 -9.32 -5.99
C SER A 19 -5.41 -10.45 -6.43
N LEU A 20 -5.79 -10.46 -7.71
CA LEU A 20 -6.55 -11.55 -8.33
C LEU A 20 -5.75 -12.86 -8.33
N LEU A 21 -4.48 -12.81 -8.73
CA LEU A 21 -3.60 -13.98 -8.70
C LEU A 21 -3.43 -14.53 -7.28
N LYS A 22 -3.28 -13.65 -6.28
CA LYS A 22 -3.22 -14.08 -4.87
C LYS A 22 -4.52 -14.79 -4.46
N LEU A 23 -5.67 -14.25 -4.85
CA LEU A 23 -6.98 -14.85 -4.56
C LEU A 23 -7.17 -16.22 -5.23
N LEU A 24 -6.65 -16.40 -6.45
CA LEU A 24 -6.82 -17.63 -7.21
C LEU A 24 -5.84 -18.74 -6.80
N ILE A 25 -4.60 -18.38 -6.47
CA ILE A 25 -3.50 -19.34 -6.24
C ILE A 25 -3.30 -19.61 -4.75
N ALA A 26 -3.42 -18.59 -3.90
CA ALA A 26 -3.01 -18.63 -2.50
C ALA A 26 -4.16 -18.27 -1.55
N ASN A 27 -5.38 -18.68 -1.90
CA ASN A 27 -6.58 -18.36 -1.15
C ASN A 27 -6.52 -18.86 0.30
N ALA A 28 -6.43 -17.95 1.27
CA ALA A 28 -6.46 -18.25 2.70
C ALA A 28 -7.86 -18.06 3.33
N GLY A 29 -8.93 -18.03 2.53
CA GLY A 29 -10.32 -17.91 2.99
C GLY A 29 -10.70 -16.51 3.47
N ILE A 30 -11.43 -16.44 4.58
CA ILE A 30 -12.09 -15.22 5.10
C ILE A 30 -11.10 -14.06 5.31
N ASN A 31 -9.88 -14.35 5.76
CA ASN A 31 -8.86 -13.34 5.97
C ASN A 31 -8.42 -12.66 4.67
N ASP A 32 -8.33 -13.41 3.56
CA ASP A 32 -7.99 -12.81 2.27
C ASP A 32 -9.18 -12.08 1.65
N TYR A 33 -10.40 -12.58 1.86
CA TYR A 33 -11.61 -11.90 1.37
C TYR A 33 -11.81 -10.52 2.02
N ILE A 34 -11.45 -10.37 3.29
CA ILE A 34 -11.50 -9.08 4.00
C ILE A 34 -10.21 -8.28 3.76
N GLY A 35 -9.05 -8.92 3.80
CA GLY A 35 -7.75 -8.26 3.71
C GLY A 35 -7.41 -7.72 2.31
N LEU A 36 -7.80 -8.42 1.24
CA LEU A 36 -7.43 -8.02 -0.12
C LEU A 36 -8.10 -6.71 -0.56
N PRO A 37 -9.42 -6.49 -0.38
CA PRO A 37 -10.05 -5.23 -0.76
C PRO A 37 -9.44 -4.03 -0.05
N MET A 38 -9.16 -4.12 1.26
CA MET A 38 -8.54 -3.01 1.99
C MET A 38 -7.12 -2.72 1.49
N ASN A 39 -6.36 -3.76 1.18
CA ASN A 39 -4.97 -3.62 0.73
C ASN A 39 -4.91 -2.99 -0.67
N ILE A 40 -5.82 -3.37 -1.57
CA ILE A 40 -5.97 -2.72 -2.88
C ILE A 40 -6.25 -1.23 -2.70
N LEU A 41 -7.22 -0.86 -1.87
CA LEU A 41 -7.58 0.54 -1.65
C LEU A 41 -6.43 1.34 -1.01
N GLY A 42 -5.74 0.78 -0.02
CA GLY A 42 -4.58 1.39 0.62
C GLY A 42 -3.45 1.66 -0.38
N TYR A 43 -3.11 0.66 -1.21
CA TYR A 43 -2.07 0.84 -2.22
C TYR A 43 -2.50 1.74 -3.38
N MET A 44 -3.77 1.76 -3.76
CA MET A 44 -4.27 2.73 -4.74
C MET A 44 -4.03 4.16 -4.27
N LEU A 45 -4.34 4.46 -3.01
CA LEU A 45 -4.07 5.78 -2.44
C LEU A 45 -2.55 6.06 -2.37
N LEU A 46 -1.75 5.10 -1.92
CA LEU A 46 -0.29 5.24 -1.88
C LEU A 46 0.27 5.58 -3.27
N LEU A 47 -0.14 4.84 -4.31
CA LEU A 47 0.31 5.05 -5.69
C LEU A 47 -0.15 6.41 -6.23
N PHE A 48 -1.37 6.85 -5.90
CA PHE A 48 -1.87 8.16 -6.25
C PHE A 48 -1.02 9.29 -5.65
N VAL A 49 -0.74 9.22 -4.34
CA VAL A 49 0.08 10.23 -3.64
C VAL A 49 1.52 10.22 -4.14
N LEU A 50 2.10 9.04 -4.36
CA LEU A 50 3.42 8.89 -4.97
C LEU A 50 3.49 9.56 -6.34
N ASN A 51 2.49 9.30 -7.19
CA ASN A 51 2.41 9.89 -8.52
C ASN A 51 2.34 11.41 -8.44
N TRP A 52 1.50 11.95 -7.54
CA TRP A 52 1.42 13.38 -7.31
C TRP A 52 2.78 13.97 -6.92
N CYS A 53 3.41 13.46 -5.85
CA CYS A 53 4.70 13.97 -5.37
C CYS A 53 5.79 13.89 -6.46
N LEU A 54 5.80 12.79 -7.21
CA LEU A 54 6.73 12.58 -8.31
C LEU A 54 6.36 13.35 -9.58
N GLN A 55 5.23 14.04 -9.69
CA GLN A 55 4.92 14.90 -10.84
C GLN A 55 5.29 16.37 -10.63
N GLN A 56 5.68 16.75 -9.41
CA GLN A 56 6.04 18.13 -9.08
C GLN A 56 7.38 18.54 -9.72
N LYS A 57 7.33 19.06 -10.95
CA LYS A 57 8.51 19.46 -11.73
C LYS A 57 9.29 20.63 -11.09
N ASN A 58 8.61 21.47 -10.32
CA ASN A 58 9.22 22.63 -9.66
C ASN A 58 10.08 22.24 -8.45
N TRP A 59 10.01 20.98 -7.98
CA TRP A 59 10.74 20.52 -6.81
C TRP A 59 12.07 19.88 -7.21
N ARG A 60 13.08 20.07 -6.37
CA ARG A 60 14.36 19.38 -6.53
C ARG A 60 14.14 17.86 -6.46
N PRO A 61 14.93 17.04 -7.17
CA PRO A 61 14.76 15.58 -7.17
C PRO A 61 14.73 14.98 -5.77
N TRP A 62 15.65 15.39 -4.89
CA TRP A 62 15.69 14.92 -3.51
C TRP A 62 14.41 15.26 -2.72
N MET A 63 13.83 16.46 -2.93
CA MET A 63 12.59 16.87 -2.28
C MET A 63 11.40 16.05 -2.75
N ARG A 64 11.33 15.70 -4.05
CA ARG A 64 10.26 14.84 -4.59
C ARG A 64 10.32 13.45 -3.97
N HIS A 65 11.52 12.90 -3.82
CA HIS A 65 11.72 11.59 -3.21
C HIS A 65 11.39 11.55 -1.72
N THR A 66 11.85 12.54 -0.95
CA THR A 66 11.57 12.61 0.50
C THR A 66 10.09 12.88 0.77
N THR A 67 9.47 13.80 0.03
CA THR A 67 8.03 14.08 0.16
C THR A 67 7.18 12.88 -0.26
N ALA A 68 7.53 12.17 -1.34
CA ALA A 68 6.84 10.95 -1.73
C ALA A 68 6.93 9.86 -0.65
N LEU A 69 8.10 9.70 -0.02
CA LEU A 69 8.29 8.75 1.08
C LEU A 69 7.42 9.12 2.29
N ILE A 70 7.48 10.37 2.73
CA ILE A 70 6.73 10.85 3.90
C ILE A 70 5.22 10.78 3.60
N PHE A 71 4.73 11.54 2.63
CA PHE A 71 3.30 11.65 2.36
C PHE A 71 2.70 10.33 1.87
N GLY A 72 3.43 9.54 1.08
CA GLY A 72 2.97 8.22 0.64
C GLY A 72 2.77 7.27 1.83
N THR A 73 3.75 7.19 2.74
CA THR A 73 3.67 6.33 3.92
C THR A 73 2.56 6.77 4.88
N PHE A 74 2.44 8.08 5.14
CA PHE A 74 1.37 8.60 5.98
C PHE A 74 -0.01 8.37 5.36
N SER A 75 -0.16 8.60 4.05
CA SER A 75 -1.44 8.35 3.36
C SER A 75 -1.85 6.89 3.43
N LEU A 76 -0.92 5.96 3.24
CA LEU A 76 -1.16 4.52 3.37
C LEU A 76 -1.63 4.20 4.79
N THR A 77 -0.90 4.69 5.79
CA THR A 77 -1.20 4.42 7.20
C THR A 77 -2.57 4.95 7.59
N ILE A 78 -2.91 6.18 7.22
CA ILE A 78 -4.23 6.78 7.50
C ILE A 78 -5.34 5.98 6.82
N ALA A 79 -5.18 5.62 5.53
CA ALA A 79 -6.16 4.81 4.84
C ALA A 79 -6.34 3.45 5.50
N MET A 80 -5.26 2.82 5.93
CA MET A 80 -5.30 1.50 6.55
C MET A 80 -5.91 1.54 7.95
N ILE A 81 -5.72 2.61 8.73
CA ILE A 81 -6.46 2.83 9.98
C ILE A 81 -7.96 2.92 9.71
N LEU A 82 -8.37 3.76 8.74
CA LEU A 82 -9.78 3.96 8.39
C LEU A 82 -10.44 2.67 7.90
N LEU A 83 -9.80 1.96 6.99
CA LEU A 83 -10.28 0.68 6.46
C LEU A 83 -10.31 -0.40 7.53
N ASN A 84 -9.33 -0.44 8.43
CA ASN A 84 -9.39 -1.38 9.55
C ASN A 84 -10.58 -1.09 10.46
N TYR A 85 -10.79 0.19 10.81
CA TYR A 85 -11.86 0.58 11.71
C TYR A 85 -13.26 0.36 11.12
N LEU A 86 -13.48 0.80 9.87
CA LEU A 86 -14.79 0.81 9.22
C LEU A 86 -15.15 -0.51 8.53
N TYR A 87 -14.16 -1.25 8.05
CA TYR A 87 -14.37 -2.43 7.22
C TYR A 87 -13.88 -3.72 7.89
N ALA A 88 -12.61 -3.78 8.31
CA ALA A 88 -12.05 -5.04 8.83
C ALA A 88 -12.67 -5.46 10.17
N LEU A 89 -12.71 -4.55 11.16
CA LEU A 89 -13.26 -4.87 12.48
C LEU A 89 -14.71 -5.40 12.44
N PRO A 90 -15.67 -4.77 11.75
CA PRO A 90 -17.04 -5.31 11.70
C PRO A 90 -17.11 -6.63 10.93
N LEU A 91 -16.36 -6.78 9.84
CA LEU A 91 -16.41 -8.02 9.05
C LEU A 91 -15.73 -9.19 9.75
N TYR A 92 -14.62 -8.97 10.46
CA TYR A 92 -14.00 -10.01 11.28
C TYR A 92 -14.91 -10.45 12.44
N ALA A 93 -15.66 -9.53 13.04
CA ALA A 93 -16.62 -9.88 14.07
C ALA A 93 -17.80 -10.71 13.51
N GLN A 94 -18.31 -10.37 12.33
CA GLN A 94 -19.46 -11.04 11.71
C GLN A 94 -19.12 -12.38 11.06
N PHE A 95 -18.00 -12.46 10.34
CA PHE A 95 -17.67 -13.62 9.51
C PHE A 95 -16.64 -14.55 10.15
N ALA A 96 -15.78 -14.05 11.04
CA ALA A 96 -14.74 -14.86 11.68
C ALA A 96 -15.04 -15.15 13.16
N ASN A 97 -16.17 -14.70 13.70
CA ASN A 97 -16.51 -14.74 15.14
C ASN A 97 -15.39 -14.21 16.06
N PHE A 98 -14.48 -13.38 15.51
CA PHE A 98 -13.30 -12.91 16.22
C PHE A 98 -13.53 -11.47 16.65
N ASN A 99 -13.97 -11.29 17.89
CA ASN A 99 -14.23 -9.96 18.46
C ASN A 99 -12.92 -9.29 18.92
N ILE A 100 -12.15 -8.78 17.96
CA ILE A 100 -10.93 -7.99 18.20
C ILE A 100 -11.20 -6.83 19.18
N ARG A 101 -12.41 -6.25 19.11
CA ARG A 101 -12.87 -5.18 20.01
C ARG A 101 -12.88 -5.61 21.47
N GLN A 102 -13.24 -6.85 21.77
CA GLN A 102 -13.33 -7.37 23.13
C GLN A 102 -11.99 -7.93 23.63
N ILE A 103 -11.18 -8.50 22.73
CA ILE A 103 -9.91 -9.16 23.10
C ILE A 103 -8.79 -8.14 23.29
N PHE A 104 -8.61 -7.23 22.33
CA PHE A 104 -7.49 -6.29 22.31
C PHE A 104 -7.89 -4.84 22.60
N GLY A 105 -9.15 -4.48 22.34
CA GLY A 105 -9.58 -3.10 22.30
C GLY A 105 -9.21 -2.43 20.97
N VAL A 106 -10.14 -1.65 20.42
CA VAL A 106 -10.01 -1.03 19.09
C VAL A 106 -8.74 -0.18 18.97
N TRP A 107 -8.51 0.70 19.93
CA TRP A 107 -7.38 1.62 19.91
C TRP A 107 -6.04 0.91 20.03
N ASN A 108 -5.95 -0.10 20.89
CA ASN A 108 -4.73 -0.87 21.07
C ASN A 108 -4.38 -1.67 19.80
N TYR A 109 -5.36 -2.33 19.18
CA TYR A 109 -5.18 -3.01 17.89
C TYR A 109 -4.68 -2.05 16.80
N LEU A 110 -5.33 -0.89 16.66
CA LEU A 110 -4.95 0.07 15.62
C LEU A 110 -3.55 0.63 15.84
N LEU A 111 -3.21 1.04 17.07
CA LEU A 111 -1.94 1.69 17.37
C LEU A 111 -0.75 0.73 17.44
N VAL A 112 -0.95 -0.49 17.95
CA VAL A 112 0.13 -1.46 18.17
C VAL A 112 0.33 -2.39 16.98
N MET A 113 -0.70 -2.66 16.18
CA MET A 113 -0.59 -3.56 15.03
C MET A 113 -0.67 -2.79 13.72
N VAL A 114 -1.75 -2.04 13.48
CA VAL A 114 -2.01 -1.44 12.17
C VAL A 114 -1.02 -0.31 11.86
N VAL A 115 -0.84 0.64 12.78
CA VAL A 115 0.06 1.78 12.56
C VAL A 115 1.51 1.37 12.27
N PRO A 116 2.20 0.59 13.13
CA PRO A 116 3.60 0.27 12.90
C PRO A 116 3.80 -0.60 11.65
N PHE A 117 2.88 -1.53 11.37
CA PHE A 117 2.93 -2.35 10.16
C PHE A 117 2.89 -1.48 8.90
N ASN A 118 1.91 -0.56 8.80
CA ASN A 118 1.74 0.25 7.59
C ASN A 118 2.82 1.33 7.42
N LEU A 119 3.35 1.86 8.53
CA LEU A 119 4.50 2.76 8.48
C LEU A 119 5.74 2.05 7.93
N LEU A 120 6.06 0.85 8.46
CA LEU A 120 7.17 0.05 7.97
C LEU A 120 6.98 -0.36 6.51
N GLU A 121 5.78 -0.83 6.17
CA GLU A 121 5.43 -1.22 4.81
C GLU A 121 5.62 -0.06 3.82
N GLY A 122 5.09 1.14 4.13
CA GLY A 122 5.25 2.31 3.28
C GLY A 122 6.72 2.70 3.10
N VAL A 123 7.50 2.73 4.19
CA VAL A 123 8.94 3.04 4.12
C VAL A 123 9.69 2.03 3.27
N ILE A 124 9.44 0.74 3.47
CA ILE A 124 10.12 -0.33 2.73
C ILE A 124 9.73 -0.28 1.26
N LEU A 125 8.44 -0.22 0.94
CA LEU A 125 7.97 -0.26 -0.45
C LEU A 125 8.46 0.95 -1.25
N ILE A 126 8.35 2.14 -0.68
CA ILE A 126 8.76 3.37 -1.36
C ILE A 126 10.29 3.48 -1.36
N GLY A 127 10.93 3.27 -0.22
CA GLY A 127 12.39 3.34 -0.09
C GLY A 127 13.10 2.37 -1.02
N LEU A 128 12.69 1.09 -1.01
CA LEU A 128 13.25 0.08 -1.92
C LEU A 128 12.98 0.44 -3.38
N SER A 129 11.79 0.96 -3.70
CA SER A 129 11.49 1.42 -5.05
C SER A 129 12.46 2.51 -5.49
N LEU A 130 12.68 3.54 -4.66
CA LEU A 130 13.58 4.66 -4.99
C LEU A 130 15.03 4.21 -5.18
N VAL A 131 15.51 3.25 -4.38
CA VAL A 131 16.87 2.70 -4.49
C VAL A 131 17.07 1.88 -5.76
N LEU A 132 16.09 1.04 -6.12
CA LEU A 132 16.21 0.12 -7.25
C LEU A 132 15.87 0.75 -8.60
N LEU A 133 15.08 1.84 -8.63
CA LEU A 133 14.63 2.49 -9.86
C LEU A 133 15.78 2.90 -10.82
N PRO A 134 16.88 3.53 -10.37
CA PRO A 134 17.99 3.88 -11.26
C PRO A 134 18.64 2.65 -11.91
N ALA A 135 18.78 1.55 -11.17
CA ALA A 135 19.37 0.32 -11.68
C ALA A 135 18.49 -0.30 -12.77
N ILE A 136 17.18 -0.38 -12.53
CA ILE A 136 16.22 -0.92 -13.49
C ILE A 136 16.13 -0.04 -14.75
N GLN A 137 16.08 1.28 -14.58
CA GLN A 137 16.05 2.21 -15.72
C GLN A 137 17.30 2.12 -16.61
N ARG A 138 18.47 1.82 -16.05
CA ARG A 138 19.69 1.58 -16.85
C ARG A 138 19.57 0.31 -17.70
N ILE A 139 18.98 -0.74 -17.15
CA ILE A 139 18.79 -2.01 -17.88
C ILE A 139 17.77 -1.82 -19.01
N VAL A 140 16.62 -1.22 -18.72
CA VAL A 140 15.56 -0.99 -19.72
C VAL A 140 16.06 -0.13 -20.88
N ARG A 141 16.85 0.93 -20.60
CA ARG A 141 17.44 1.79 -21.64
C ARG A 141 18.55 1.15 -22.47
N ARG A 142 19.07 -0.02 -22.09
CA ARG A 142 20.06 -0.77 -22.89
C ARG A 142 19.40 -1.75 -23.87
N VAL A 143 18.14 -2.07 -23.66
CA VAL A 143 17.39 -3.04 -24.47
C VAL A 143 16.56 -2.36 -25.57
N ASN A 144 16.20 -1.08 -25.36
CA ASN A 144 15.71 -0.19 -26.41
C ASN A 144 16.86 0.59 -27.06
#